data_AF-A0A5R2N047-F1
#
_entry.id   AF-A0A5R2N047-F1
#
_cell.length_a   1.000
_cell.length_b   1.000
_cell.length_c   1.000
_cell.angle_alpha   90.00
_cell.angle_beta   90.00
_cell.angle_gamma   90.00
#
_symmetry.space_group_name_H-M   'P 1'
#
loop_
_entity.id
_entity.type
_entity.pdbx_description
1 polymer ?
#
loop_
_entity_poly.entity_id
_entity_poly.type
_entity_poly.pdbx_seq_one_letter_code
_entity_poly.pdbx_strand_id
1 'polypeptide(L)'
;RSDDEILAYLRAEALTVYHPVGTCKMGTDAMAVVDPATLKVRGVDGLRVADASVMPKLIGGNTNAPSMMIGQKVSEMILGSAHRGGK
;
A
#
# COMPACT_ATOMS: atom_id res chain seq x y z
N ARG A 1 -25.57 27.81 5.57
CA ARG A 1 -24.20 27.27 5.42
C ARG A 1 -23.73 27.59 4.02
N SER A 2 -22.75 28.49 3.89
CA SER A 2 -22.02 28.69 2.64
C SER A 2 -20.89 27.66 2.50
N ASP A 3 -20.35 27.53 1.30
CA ASP A 3 -19.18 26.66 1.04
C ASP A 3 -17.96 27.10 1.86
N ASP A 4 -17.78 28.41 2.08
CA ASP A 4 -16.71 28.96 2.91
C ASP A 4 -16.83 28.53 4.38
N GLU A 5 -18.05 28.52 4.92
CA GLU A 5 -18.31 28.04 6.29
C GLU A 5 -18.04 26.54 6.42
N ILE A 6 -18.41 25.75 5.41
CA ILE A 6 -18.15 24.30 5.38
C ILE A 6 -16.63 24.05 5.30
N LEU A 7 -15.91 24.79 4.47
CA LEU A 7 -14.47 24.64 4.28
C LEU A 7 -13.68 25.03 5.55
N ALA A 8 -14.10 26.09 6.25
CA ALA A 8 -13.50 26.48 7.53
C ALA A 8 -13.64 25.38 8.58
N TYR A 9 -14.83 24.77 8.66
CA TYR A 9 -15.07 23.64 9.55
C TYR A 9 -14.20 22.42 9.20
N LEU A 10 -14.11 22.04 7.92
CA LEU A 10 -13.28 20.91 7.49
C LEU A 10 -11.80 21.12 7.82
N ARG A 11 -11.26 22.33 7.68
CA ARG A 11 -9.86 22.63 8.05
C ARG A 11 -9.59 22.49 9.54
N ALA A 12 -10.58 22.80 10.39
CA ALA A 12 -10.44 22.72 11.84
C ALA A 12 -10.59 21.27 12.36
N GLU A 13 -11.48 20.48 11.75
CA GLU A 13 -11.93 19.20 12.33
C GLU A 13 -11.51 17.96 11.52
N ALA A 14 -10.93 18.12 10.33
CA ALA A 14 -10.51 16.96 9.52
C ALA A 14 -9.38 16.18 10.21
N LEU A 15 -9.57 14.85 10.25
CA LEU A 15 -8.62 13.91 10.82
C LEU A 15 -8.34 12.78 9.84
N THR A 16 -7.27 12.03 10.12
CA THR A 16 -7.01 10.79 9.40
C THR A 16 -8.03 9.72 9.76
N VAL A 17 -8.36 8.88 8.79
CA VAL A 17 -9.09 7.61 9.01
C VAL A 17 -8.13 6.42 9.14
N TYR A 18 -6.85 6.69 9.39
CA TYR A 18 -5.80 5.69 9.62
C TYR A 18 -5.51 4.77 8.43
N HIS A 19 -5.69 5.27 7.21
CA HIS A 19 -5.39 4.55 5.96
C HIS A 19 -4.23 5.17 5.14
N PRO A 20 -3.04 5.44 5.73
CA PRO A 20 -1.89 5.92 4.95
C PRO A 20 -1.35 4.82 4.03
N VAL A 21 -0.94 5.22 2.81
CA VAL A 21 -0.36 4.34 1.78
C VAL A 21 0.69 5.07 0.94
N GLY A 22 1.45 4.34 0.14
CA GLY A 22 2.23 4.91 -0.98
C GLY A 22 3.62 5.47 -0.68
N THR A 23 4.09 5.43 0.57
CA THR A 23 5.45 5.90 0.93
C THR A 23 6.57 5.03 0.38
N CYS A 24 6.31 3.76 0.05
CA CYS A 24 7.21 2.86 -0.68
C CYS A 24 6.54 2.39 -1.99
N LYS A 25 5.88 3.31 -2.70
CA LYS A 25 5.08 3.04 -3.90
C LYS A 25 5.73 2.02 -4.85
N MET A 26 4.98 0.99 -5.20
CA MET A 26 5.31 0.12 -6.32
C MET A 26 5.08 0.84 -7.66
N GLY A 27 5.95 0.59 -8.64
CA GLY A 27 5.75 1.13 -9.98
C GLY A 27 6.97 1.08 -10.89
N THR A 28 6.80 1.64 -12.08
CA THR A 28 7.84 1.72 -13.11
C THR A 28 8.32 3.16 -13.37
N ASP A 29 7.70 4.15 -12.73
CA ASP A 29 8.09 5.55 -12.83
C ASP A 29 9.26 5.93 -11.90
N ALA A 30 9.77 7.16 -12.06
CA ALA A 30 10.92 7.66 -11.31
C ALA A 30 10.70 7.77 -9.80
N MET A 31 9.44 7.80 -9.33
CA MET A 31 9.10 7.85 -7.91
C MET A 31 8.86 6.46 -7.30
N ALA A 32 9.01 5.38 -8.08
CA ALA A 32 8.83 4.03 -7.58
C ALA A 32 9.95 3.62 -6.63
N VAL A 33 9.59 3.05 -5.48
CA VAL A 33 10.53 2.55 -4.46
C VAL A 33 10.71 1.03 -4.60
N VAL A 34 9.62 0.32 -4.90
CA VAL A 34 9.66 -1.14 -5.10
C VAL A 34 9.24 -1.53 -6.51
N ASP A 35 9.77 -2.65 -6.99
CA ASP A 35 9.37 -3.27 -8.25
C ASP A 35 7.94 -3.86 -8.13
N PRO A 36 7.02 -3.59 -9.07
CA PRO A 36 5.62 -4.01 -8.95
C PRO A 36 5.41 -5.53 -9.09
N ALA A 37 6.32 -6.27 -9.72
CA ALA A 37 6.19 -7.71 -9.88
C ALA A 37 6.69 -8.49 -8.67
N THR A 38 7.68 -7.95 -7.96
CA THR A 38 8.42 -8.68 -6.92
C THR A 38 8.38 -8.04 -5.54
N LEU A 39 7.92 -6.78 -5.46
CA LEU A 39 7.97 -5.90 -4.29
C LEU A 39 9.36 -5.76 -3.67
N LYS A 40 10.41 -6.04 -4.45
CA LYS A 40 11.81 -5.79 -4.05
C LYS A 40 12.12 -4.31 -4.10
N VAL A 41 12.86 -3.83 -3.11
CA VAL A 41 13.36 -2.46 -3.08
C VAL A 41 14.36 -2.27 -4.22
N ARG A 42 14.17 -1.21 -5.01
CA ARG A 42 15.00 -0.95 -6.18
C ARG A 42 16.42 -0.55 -5.72
N GLY A 43 17.43 -1.20 -6.28
CA GLY A 43 18.84 -0.94 -5.95
C GLY A 43 19.30 -1.54 -4.61
N VAL A 44 18.49 -2.36 -3.95
CA VAL A 44 18.87 -3.05 -2.71
C VAL A 44 18.60 -4.54 -2.84
N ASP A 45 19.64 -5.35 -2.67
CA ASP A 45 19.52 -6.80 -2.74
C ASP A 45 18.86 -7.39 -1.49
N GLY A 46 18.06 -8.44 -1.69
CA GLY A 46 17.45 -9.21 -0.60
C GLY A 46 16.35 -8.49 0.21
N LEU A 47 15.99 -7.24 -0.11
CA LEU A 47 15.01 -6.46 0.64
C LEU A 47 13.66 -6.32 -0.10
N ARG A 48 12.56 -6.47 0.64
CA ARG A 48 11.18 -6.24 0.17
C ARG A 48 10.41 -5.38 1.17
N VAL A 49 9.37 -4.71 0.68
CA VAL A 49 8.34 -4.06 1.51
C VAL A 49 7.01 -4.76 1.27
N ALA A 50 6.31 -5.13 2.35
CA ALA A 50 5.14 -6.01 2.31
C ALA A 50 3.98 -5.47 3.16
N ASP A 51 3.67 -4.18 3.00
CA ASP A 51 2.59 -3.50 3.71
C ASP A 51 1.89 -2.47 2.81
N ALA A 52 1.01 -1.64 3.40
CA ALA A 52 0.24 -0.65 2.65
C ALA A 52 1.07 0.45 1.97
N SER A 53 2.32 0.66 2.39
CA SER A 53 3.20 1.66 1.79
C SER A 53 3.50 1.37 0.32
N VAL A 54 3.36 0.12 -0.15
CA VAL A 54 3.61 -0.23 -1.55
C VAL A 54 2.47 0.16 -2.48
N MET A 55 1.27 0.42 -1.96
CA MET A 55 0.12 0.74 -2.81
C MET A 55 0.35 2.10 -3.51
N PRO A 56 0.22 2.18 -4.84
CA PRO A 56 0.53 3.42 -5.57
C PRO A 56 -0.53 4.52 -5.37
N LYS A 57 -1.73 4.14 -4.94
CA LYS A 57 -2.87 5.01 -4.63
C LYS A 57 -3.71 4.37 -3.54
N LEU A 58 -4.47 5.20 -2.83
CA LEU A 58 -5.46 4.72 -1.86
C LEU A 58 -6.57 3.93 -2.59
N ILE A 59 -6.90 2.76 -2.04
CA ILE A 59 -7.98 1.90 -2.55
C ILE A 59 -9.34 2.35 -1.99
N GLY A 60 -10.42 2.03 -2.70
CA GLY A 60 -11.78 2.24 -2.19
C GLY A 60 -12.11 1.22 -1.10
N GLY A 61 -12.03 1.64 0.17
CA GLY A 61 -12.35 0.80 1.33
C GLY A 61 -11.25 0.80 2.40
N ASN A 62 -11.41 -0.09 3.40
CA ASN A 62 -10.46 -0.18 4.50
C ASN A 62 -9.16 -0.85 4.07
N THR A 63 -8.02 -0.28 4.45
CA THR A 63 -6.69 -0.78 4.02
C THR A 63 -6.24 -2.05 4.74
N ASN A 64 -6.95 -2.47 5.79
CA ASN A 64 -6.62 -3.69 6.54
C ASN A 64 -6.56 -4.93 5.64
N ALA A 65 -7.66 -5.25 4.94
CA ALA A 65 -7.72 -6.43 4.09
C ALA A 65 -6.67 -6.42 2.96
N PRO A 66 -6.51 -5.33 2.20
CA PRO A 66 -5.42 -5.20 1.24
C PRO A 66 -4.01 -5.37 1.85
N SER A 67 -3.76 -4.85 3.06
CA SER A 67 -2.45 -4.99 3.73
C SER A 67 -2.15 -6.45 4.07
N MET A 68 -3.14 -7.19 4.59
CA MET A 68 -3.01 -8.62 4.84
C MET A 68 -2.74 -9.40 3.55
N MET A 69 -3.43 -9.05 2.45
CA MET A 69 -3.24 -9.70 1.15
C MET A 69 -1.86 -9.42 0.54
N ILE A 70 -1.31 -8.21 0.71
CA ILE A 70 0.07 -7.89 0.29
C ILE A 70 1.07 -8.76 1.06
N GLY A 71 0.92 -8.84 2.39
CA GLY A 71 1.75 -9.69 3.23
C GLY A 71 1.69 -11.17 2.80
N GLN A 72 0.49 -11.70 2.59
CA GLN A 72 0.28 -13.05 2.09
C GLN A 72 0.93 -13.25 0.71
N LYS A 73 0.79 -12.28 -0.20
CA LYS A 73 1.37 -12.42 -1.53
C LYS A 73 2.90 -12.45 -1.50
N VAL A 74 3.51 -11.62 -0.65
CA VAL A 74 4.97 -11.63 -0.47
C VAL A 74 5.45 -12.90 0.20
N SER A 75 4.69 -13.45 1.16
CA SER A 75 5.05 -14.73 1.79
C SER A 75 5.11 -15.87 0.76
N GLU A 76 4.13 -15.95 -0.15
CA GLU A 76 4.13 -16.91 -1.27
C GLU A 76 5.35 -16.76 -2.19
N MET A 77 5.73 -15.51 -2.49
CA MET A 77 6.91 -15.22 -3.32
C MET A 77 8.21 -15.64 -2.64
N ILE A 78 8.32 -15.47 -1.31
CA ILE A 78 9.51 -15.82 -0.53
C ILE A 78 9.62 -17.34 -0.37
N LEU A 79 8.52 -18.02 -0.06
CA LEU A 79 8.50 -19.47 0.14
C LEU A 79 8.58 -20.25 -1.18
N GLY A 80 8.56 -19.57 -2.33
CA GLY A 80 8.69 -20.20 -3.64
C GLY A 80 7.56 -21.19 -3.92
N SER A 81 6.30 -20.75 -3.90
CA SER A 81 5.13 -21.55 -4.29
C SER A 81 5.10 -23.00 -3.79
N ALA A 82 5.51 -23.25 -2.54
CA ALA A 82 5.24 -24.50 -1.85
C ALA A 82 3.87 -24.45 -1.13
N HIS A 83 2.80 -24.16 -1.88
CA HIS A 83 1.45 -24.55 -1.49
C HIS A 83 0.72 -25.13 -2.70
N ARG A 84 0.98 -26.42 -2.95
CA ARG A 84 -0.01 -27.27 -3.62
C ARG A 84 -1.15 -27.49 -2.63
N GLY A 85 -2.38 -27.23 -3.05
CA GLY A 85 -3.59 -27.83 -2.46
C GLY A 85 -4.44 -26.90 -1.59
N GLY A 86 -5.53 -26.38 -2.17
CA GLY A 86 -6.52 -25.58 -1.46
C GLY A 86 -7.86 -25.45 -2.17
N LYS A 87 -8.34 -26.58 -2.75
CA LYS A 87 -9.48 -26.81 -3.66
C LYS A 87 -9.23 -26.55 -5.14
#